data_AF-A0A024EN20-F1
#
_entry.id   AF-A0A024EN20-F1
#
_cell.length_a   1.000
_cell.length_b   1.000
_cell.length_c   1.000
_cell.angle_alpha   90.00
_cell.angle_beta   90.00
_cell.angle_gamma   90.00
#
_symmetry.space_group_name_H-M   'P 1'
#
loop_
_entity.id
_entity.type
_entity.pdbx_description
1 polymer ?
#
loop_
_entity_poly.entity_id
_entity_poly.type
_entity_poly.pdbx_seq_one_letter_code
_entity_poly.pdbx_strand_id
1 'polypeptide(L)'
;MQFALALGEGFIPEGRQVLGKQLPKTRRPKKILTNADIEQLYLDLLAMPEDQLEQFEWTDDYIDLLREKLLYEACHVLLDKRAAVATRRDRWGWIMSESVGPFSFMVCAYFAGVRGDELRESLVHLCRREKVIDQLQQVA
;
A
#
# COMPACT_ATOMS: atom_id res chain seq x y z
N MET A 1 9.96 16.34 28.48
CA MET A 1 10.31 16.65 27.09
C MET A 1 9.12 16.33 26.22
N GLN A 2 8.26 17.32 25.96
CA GLN A 2 7.04 17.20 25.16
C GLN A 2 7.37 17.42 23.68
N PHE A 3 6.96 16.49 22.82
CA PHE A 3 7.00 16.63 21.37
C PHE A 3 5.82 17.51 20.93
N ALA A 4 6.12 18.68 20.36
CA ALA A 4 5.15 19.49 19.64
C ALA A 4 5.26 19.15 18.14
N LEU A 5 4.23 18.53 17.60
CA LEU A 5 4.02 18.35 16.16
C LEU A 5 3.53 19.68 15.59
N ALA A 6 4.41 20.40 14.90
CA ALA A 6 4.01 21.46 13.98
C ALA A 6 3.66 20.81 12.64
N LEU A 7 2.37 20.55 12.42
CA LEU A 7 1.85 20.32 11.07
C LEU A 7 1.83 21.68 10.38
N GLY A 8 2.84 21.92 9.54
CA GLY A 8 2.90 23.10 8.68
C GLY A 8 1.76 23.06 7.66
N GLU A 9 1.01 24.15 7.64
CA GLU A 9 0.01 24.46 6.62
C GLU A 9 0.65 24.62 5.23
N GLY A 10 -0.04 24.11 4.21
CA GLY A 10 -0.15 24.75 2.89
C GLY A 10 1.02 24.67 1.92
N PHE A 11 1.02 23.62 1.08
CA PHE A 11 1.34 23.80 -0.35
C PHE A 11 0.55 22.79 -1.18
N ILE A 12 -0.60 23.21 -1.71
CA ILE A 12 -1.36 22.49 -2.72
C ILE A 12 -1.14 23.26 -4.02
N PRO A 13 -0.44 22.70 -5.03
CA PRO A 13 -0.43 23.29 -6.35
C PRO A 13 -1.86 23.27 -6.89
N GLU A 14 -2.36 24.44 -7.31
CA GLU A 14 -3.70 24.60 -7.88
C GLU A 14 -3.90 23.60 -9.04
N GLY A 15 -4.85 22.67 -8.91
CA GLY A 15 -5.22 21.75 -9.99
C GLY A 15 -5.72 20.36 -9.59
N ARG A 16 -5.46 19.86 -8.37
CA ARG A 16 -5.94 18.52 -7.97
C ARG A 16 -7.30 18.58 -7.29
N GLN A 17 -8.38 18.33 -8.06
CA GLN A 17 -9.63 17.87 -7.46
C GLN A 17 -9.37 16.55 -6.72
N VAL A 18 -9.60 16.54 -5.40
CA VAL A 18 -9.51 15.36 -4.55
C VAL A 18 -10.70 14.44 -4.88
N LEU A 19 -10.59 13.69 -5.97
CA LEU A 19 -11.53 12.62 -6.31
C LEU A 19 -11.16 11.36 -5.53
N GLY A 20 -11.78 11.23 -4.36
CA GLY A 20 -11.70 10.02 -3.56
C GLY A 20 -12.67 10.11 -2.40
N LYS A 21 -13.95 9.85 -2.67
CA LYS A 21 -14.91 9.49 -1.62
C LYS A 21 -14.24 8.37 -0.82
N GLN A 22 -13.87 8.62 0.44
CA GLN A 22 -13.24 7.60 1.27
C GLN A 22 -14.15 6.38 1.28
N LEU A 23 -13.68 5.28 0.68
CA LEU A 23 -14.40 4.01 0.74
C LEU A 23 -14.59 3.64 2.23
N PRO A 24 -15.79 3.22 2.64
CA PRO A 24 -16.06 2.88 4.03
C PRO A 24 -15.02 1.90 4.56
N LYS A 25 -14.37 2.23 5.68
CA LYS A 25 -13.39 1.37 6.38
C LYS A 25 -14.03 0.15 7.06
N THR A 26 -15.17 -0.34 6.57
CA THR A 26 -15.79 -1.57 7.05
C THR A 26 -15.17 -2.74 6.30
N ARG A 27 -14.30 -3.49 6.99
CA ARG A 27 -13.89 -4.82 6.51
C ARG A 27 -15.14 -5.70 6.48
N ARG A 28 -15.83 -5.77 5.33
CA ARG A 28 -16.80 -6.83 5.07
C ARG A 28 -16.08 -8.17 5.27
N PRO A 29 -16.65 -9.14 6.00
CA PRO A 29 -16.07 -10.47 6.03
C PRO A 29 -15.95 -10.94 4.58
N LYS A 30 -14.72 -11.25 4.14
CA LYS A 30 -14.50 -11.79 2.80
C LYS A 30 -15.17 -13.16 2.79
N LYS A 31 -16.36 -13.26 2.18
CA LYS A 31 -16.98 -14.55 1.85
C LYS A 31 -15.93 -15.31 1.04
N ILE A 32 -15.53 -16.49 1.52
CA ILE A 32 -14.69 -17.38 0.74
C ILE A 32 -15.53 -17.78 -0.47
N LEU A 33 -15.08 -17.40 -1.67
CA LEU A 33 -15.77 -17.74 -2.90
C LEU A 33 -15.72 -19.25 -3.08
N THR A 34 -16.88 -19.87 -3.32
CA THR A 34 -16.95 -21.27 -3.75
C THR A 34 -16.48 -21.38 -5.20
N ASN A 35 -16.18 -22.59 -5.67
CA ASN A 35 -15.81 -22.80 -7.08
C ASN A 35 -16.91 -22.27 -8.03
N ALA A 36 -18.18 -22.44 -7.68
CA ALA A 36 -19.30 -21.90 -8.45
C ALA A 36 -19.32 -20.36 -8.46
N ASP A 37 -19.00 -19.70 -7.34
CA ASP A 37 -18.88 -18.23 -7.30
C ASP A 37 -17.71 -17.74 -8.20
N ILE A 38 -16.61 -18.49 -8.27
CA ILE A 38 -15.44 -18.17 -9.12
C ILE A 38 -15.79 -18.35 -10.60
N GLU A 39 -16.44 -19.45 -10.96
CA GLU A 39 -16.89 -19.71 -12.33
C GLU A 39 -17.88 -18.63 -12.80
N GLN A 40 -18.82 -18.23 -11.94
CA GLN A 40 -19.74 -17.14 -12.27
C GLN A 40 -19.00 -15.81 -12.48
N LEU A 41 -18.05 -15.46 -11.60
CA LEU A 41 -17.24 -14.25 -11.77
C LEU A 41 -16.47 -14.26 -13.11
N TYR A 42 -15.90 -15.40 -13.48
CA TYR A 42 -15.19 -15.54 -14.75
C TYR A 42 -16.13 -15.30 -15.95
N LEU A 43 -17.33 -15.90 -15.92
CA LEU A 43 -18.33 -15.71 -16.96
C LEU A 43 -18.82 -14.27 -17.02
N ASP A 44 -19.03 -13.61 -15.87
CA ASP A 44 -19.43 -12.21 -15.79
C ASP A 44 -18.36 -11.28 -16.39
N LEU A 45 -17.08 -11.54 -16.10
CA LEU A 45 -15.96 -10.78 -16.67
C LEU A 45 -15.86 -10.96 -18.20
N LEU A 46 -16.10 -12.17 -18.71
CA LEU A 46 -16.11 -12.44 -20.15
C LEU A 46 -17.34 -11.87 -20.87
N ALA A 47 -18.48 -11.79 -20.17
CA ALA A 47 -19.73 -11.26 -20.69
C ALA A 47 -19.87 -9.74 -20.52
N MET A 48 -18.89 -9.09 -19.87
CA MET A 48 -18.87 -7.64 -19.70
C MET A 48 -18.74 -6.97 -21.07
N PRO A 49 -19.70 -6.13 -21.48
CA PRO A 49 -19.63 -5.49 -22.78
C PRO A 49 -18.54 -4.40 -22.76
N GLU A 50 -17.82 -4.25 -23.88
CA GLU A 50 -16.65 -3.35 -23.98
C GLU A 50 -16.98 -1.89 -23.71
N ASP A 51 -18.24 -1.48 -23.91
CA ASP A 51 -18.73 -0.14 -23.60
C ASP A 51 -18.82 0.15 -22.10
N GLN A 52 -19.00 -0.88 -21.26
CA GLN A 52 -18.97 -0.78 -19.79
C GLN A 52 -17.56 -0.70 -19.21
N LEU A 53 -16.52 -1.00 -20.01
CA LEU A 53 -15.13 -0.74 -19.64
C LEU A 53 -14.76 0.75 -19.79
N GLU A 54 -15.76 1.65 -19.91
CA GLU A 54 -15.62 3.11 -20.08
C GLU A 54 -14.23 3.61 -19.71
N GLN A 55 -13.48 3.94 -20.77
CA GLN A 55 -12.17 4.59 -20.89
C GLN A 55 -11.62 5.22 -19.59
N PHE A 56 -11.32 4.41 -18.58
CA PHE A 56 -10.51 4.87 -17.48
C PHE A 56 -9.06 4.88 -17.96
N GLU A 57 -8.65 6.02 -18.51
CA GLU A 57 -7.28 6.24 -18.93
C GLU A 57 -6.39 6.38 -17.70
N TRP A 58 -5.56 5.36 -17.47
CA TRP A 58 -4.50 5.42 -16.47
C TRP A 58 -3.43 6.38 -16.95
N THR A 59 -3.45 7.60 -16.43
CA THR A 59 -2.32 8.53 -16.55
C THR A 59 -1.18 8.08 -15.64
N ASP A 60 0.05 8.44 -15.99
CA ASP A 60 1.23 8.17 -15.16
C ASP A 60 1.07 8.76 -13.75
N ASP A 61 0.41 9.92 -13.62
CA ASP A 61 0.08 10.54 -12.33
C ASP A 61 -0.76 9.63 -11.42
N TYR A 62 -1.71 8.89 -11.98
CA TYR A 62 -2.51 7.94 -11.19
C TYR A 62 -1.67 6.74 -10.76
N ILE A 63 -0.76 6.27 -11.61
CA ILE A 63 0.13 5.16 -11.29
C ILE A 63 1.11 5.59 -10.20
N ASP A 64 1.65 6.80 -10.26
CA ASP A 64 2.52 7.36 -9.23
C ASP A 64 1.79 7.54 -7.90
N LEU A 65 0.55 8.03 -7.94
CA LEU A 65 -0.29 8.09 -6.75
C LEU A 65 -0.51 6.70 -6.13
N LEU A 66 -0.74 5.66 -6.96
CA LEU A 66 -0.87 4.30 -6.46
C LEU A 66 0.43 3.80 -5.79
N ARG A 67 1.59 4.09 -6.40
CA ARG A 67 2.91 3.73 -5.83
C ARG A 67 3.13 4.42 -4.49
N GLU A 68 2.85 5.71 -4.41
CA GLU A 68 2.98 6.50 -3.18
C GLU A 68 2.05 5.96 -2.08
N LYS A 69 0.77 5.70 -2.42
CA LYS A 69 -0.20 5.14 -1.47
C LYS A 69 0.21 3.76 -0.96
N LEU A 70 0.73 2.91 -1.85
CA LEU A 70 1.22 1.59 -1.45
C LEU A 70 2.39 1.70 -0.47
N LEU A 71 3.36 2.57 -0.76
CA LEU A 71 4.51 2.81 0.12
C LEU A 71 4.07 3.36 1.47
N TYR A 72 3.21 4.38 1.48
CA TYR A 72 2.65 4.98 2.69
C TYR A 72 1.95 3.94 3.56
N GLU A 73 1.04 3.14 3.00
CA GLU A 73 0.30 2.12 3.74
C GLU A 73 1.24 1.04 4.30
N ALA A 74 2.24 0.61 3.53
CA ALA A 74 3.21 -0.37 3.99
C ALA A 74 4.00 0.14 5.21
N CYS A 75 4.54 1.36 5.13
CA CYS A 75 5.29 1.98 6.23
C CYS A 75 4.40 2.28 7.44
N HIS A 76 3.18 2.78 7.24
CA HIS A 76 2.24 3.10 8.31
C HIS A 76 1.83 1.84 9.10
N VAL A 77 1.52 0.75 8.40
CA VAL A 77 1.13 -0.53 9.04
C VAL A 77 2.30 -1.16 9.80
N LEU A 78 3.54 -1.00 9.31
CA LEU A 78 4.72 -1.68 9.88
C LEU A 78 4.91 -1.39 11.38
N LEU A 79 4.62 -0.16 11.82
CA LEU A 79 4.79 0.27 13.21
C LEU A 79 3.47 0.35 13.99
N ASP A 80 2.32 0.19 13.33
CA ASP A 80 1.03 0.19 14.02
C ASP A 80 0.85 -1.10 14.83
N LYS A 81 1.08 -1.02 16.14
CA LYS A 81 0.94 -2.16 17.08
C LYS A 81 -0.50 -2.66 17.20
N ARG A 82 -1.50 -1.94 16.67
CA ARG A 82 -2.89 -2.40 16.58
C ARG A 82 -3.12 -3.30 15.37
N ALA A 83 -2.24 -3.26 14.37
CA ALA A 83 -2.29 -4.16 13.23
C ALA A 83 -1.84 -5.58 13.64
N ALA A 84 -2.52 -6.59 13.09
CA ALA A 84 -2.16 -7.98 13.32
C ALA A 84 -0.70 -8.25 12.92
N VAL A 85 0.01 -9.07 13.69
CA VAL A 85 1.41 -9.43 13.43
C VAL A 85 1.59 -10.00 12.02
N ALA A 86 0.66 -10.85 11.56
CA ALA A 86 0.67 -11.40 10.20
C ALA A 86 0.65 -10.28 9.14
N THR A 87 -0.23 -9.29 9.26
CA THR A 87 -0.29 -8.16 8.31
C THR A 87 1.01 -7.36 8.32
N ARG A 88 1.62 -7.14 9.50
CA ARG A 88 2.92 -6.46 9.58
C ARG A 88 4.05 -7.27 8.95
N ARG A 89 4.04 -8.61 9.12
CA ARG A 89 4.97 -9.53 8.44
C ARG A 89 4.81 -9.47 6.92
N ASP A 90 3.58 -9.45 6.40
CA ASP A 90 3.35 -9.34 4.96
C ASP A 90 3.94 -8.05 4.39
N ARG A 91 3.76 -6.92 5.08
CA ARG A 91 4.36 -5.63 4.70
C ARG A 91 5.88 -5.66 4.80
N TRP A 92 6.42 -6.27 5.85
CA TRP A 92 7.86 -6.45 5.99
C TRP A 92 8.45 -7.31 4.88
N GLY A 93 7.79 -8.42 4.52
CA GLY A 93 8.19 -9.29 3.42
C GLY A 93 8.19 -8.57 2.07
N TRP A 94 7.21 -7.70 1.83
CA TRP A 94 7.20 -6.85 0.63
C TRP A 94 8.35 -5.83 0.62
N ILE A 95 8.62 -5.15 1.76
CA ILE A 95 9.74 -4.20 1.89
C ILE A 95 11.09 -4.88 1.66
N MET A 96 11.26 -6.10 2.17
CA MET A 96 12.48 -6.89 2.07
C MET A 96 12.56 -7.75 0.80
N SER A 97 11.56 -7.67 -0.07
CA SER A 97 11.56 -8.43 -1.32
C SER A 97 12.61 -7.88 -2.28
N GLU A 98 13.37 -8.78 -2.90
CA GLU A 98 14.27 -8.47 -4.02
C GLU A 98 13.53 -8.50 -5.39
N SER A 99 12.21 -8.69 -5.38
CA SER A 99 11.43 -8.67 -6.61
C SER A 99 11.42 -7.28 -7.24
N VAL A 100 11.60 -7.23 -8.56
CA VAL A 100 11.54 -5.99 -9.35
C VAL A 100 10.29 -6.04 -10.21
N GLY A 101 9.37 -5.13 -9.94
CA GLY A 101 8.12 -4.96 -10.68
C GLY A 101 7.51 -3.58 -10.45
N PRO A 102 6.45 -3.21 -11.19
CA PRO A 102 5.90 -1.84 -11.21
C PRO A 102 5.47 -1.29 -9.84
N PHE A 103 5.18 -2.19 -8.90
CA PHE A 103 4.77 -1.93 -7.51
C PHE A 103 5.65 -2.67 -6.49
N SER A 104 6.88 -2.99 -6.86
CA SER A 104 7.90 -3.45 -5.91
C SER A 104 8.31 -2.32 -4.97
N PHE A 105 8.82 -2.66 -3.79
CA PHE A 105 9.29 -1.66 -2.83
C PHE A 105 10.33 -0.71 -3.44
N MET A 106 11.29 -1.25 -4.20
CA MET A 106 12.35 -0.45 -4.83
C MET A 106 11.80 0.56 -5.84
N VAL A 107 10.85 0.13 -6.68
CA VAL A 107 10.20 1.02 -7.66
C VAL A 107 9.36 2.09 -6.94
N CYS A 108 8.57 1.71 -5.93
CA CYS A 108 7.80 2.67 -5.15
C CYS A 108 8.68 3.70 -4.43
N ALA A 109 9.81 3.28 -3.85
CA ALA A 109 10.76 4.18 -3.19
C ALA A 109 11.40 5.16 -4.19
N TYR A 110 11.81 4.65 -5.36
CA TYR A 110 12.39 5.45 -6.44
C TYR A 110 11.43 6.57 -6.89
N PHE A 111 10.17 6.24 -7.17
CA PHE A 111 9.16 7.23 -7.57
C PHE A 111 8.76 8.18 -6.43
N ALA A 112 8.95 7.79 -5.17
CA ALA A 112 8.82 8.68 -4.03
C ALA A 112 10.05 9.60 -3.83
N GLY A 113 11.06 9.51 -4.68
CA GLY A 113 12.27 10.34 -4.64
C GLY A 113 13.29 9.90 -3.58
N VAL A 114 13.23 8.65 -3.10
CA VAL A 114 14.12 8.14 -2.06
C VAL A 114 14.89 6.92 -2.56
N ARG A 115 16.16 6.79 -2.16
CA ARG A 115 16.94 5.58 -2.43
C ARG A 115 16.38 4.41 -1.62
N GLY A 116 15.93 3.37 -2.31
CA GLY A 116 15.26 2.22 -1.69
C GLY A 116 16.10 1.54 -0.61
N ASP A 117 17.40 1.36 -0.85
CA ASP A 117 18.31 0.73 0.12
C ASP A 117 18.42 1.56 1.41
N GLU A 118 18.57 2.87 1.30
CA GLU A 118 18.66 3.79 2.44
C GLU A 118 17.35 3.83 3.24
N LEU A 119 16.21 3.78 2.55
CA LEU A 119 14.91 3.69 3.19
C LEU A 119 14.74 2.36 3.93
N ARG A 120 15.15 1.25 3.31
CA ARG A 120 15.10 -0.09 3.91
C ARG A 120 15.97 -0.17 5.16
N GLU A 121 17.20 0.31 5.11
CA GLU A 121 18.09 0.41 6.27
C GLU A 121 17.46 1.24 7.39
N SER A 122 16.91 2.41 7.05
CA SER A 122 16.22 3.29 8.00
C SER A 122 15.04 2.59 8.68
N LEU A 123 14.23 1.83 7.92
CA LEU A 123 13.12 1.04 8.45
C LEU A 123 13.60 -0.09 9.37
N VAL A 124 14.70 -0.77 9.04
CA VAL A 124 15.33 -1.77 9.92
C VAL A 124 15.74 -1.14 11.25
N HIS A 125 16.42 0.01 11.22
CA HIS A 125 16.82 0.74 12.41
C HIS A 125 15.62 1.16 13.26
N LEU A 126 14.56 1.64 12.62
CA LEU A 126 13.33 2.04 13.27
C LEU A 126 12.62 0.85 13.95
N CYS A 127 12.48 -0.28 13.25
CA CYS A 127 11.87 -1.50 13.80
C CYS A 127 12.66 -2.08 14.97
N ARG A 128 14.00 -1.99 14.95
CA ARG A 128 14.86 -2.36 16.09
C ARG A 128 14.61 -1.47 17.30
N ARG A 129 14.60 -0.14 17.08
CA ARG A 129 14.35 0.85 18.13
C ARG A 129 13.00 0.64 18.81
N GLU A 130 11.96 0.35 18.02
CA GLU A 130 10.61 0.11 18.51
C GLU A 130 10.38 -1.31 19.07
N LYS A 131 11.42 -2.17 19.06
CA LYS A 131 11.40 -3.56 19.54
C LYS A 131 10.32 -4.43 18.87
N VAL A 132 10.09 -4.20 17.58
CA VAL A 132 9.12 -4.98 16.78
C VAL A 132 9.79 -5.94 15.80
N ILE A 133 11.10 -5.79 15.55
CA ILE A 133 11.79 -6.53 14.48
C ILE A 133 11.73 -8.06 14.64
N ASP A 134 11.83 -8.57 15.86
CA ASP A 134 11.77 -10.01 16.14
C ASP A 134 10.42 -10.61 15.72
N GLN A 135 9.34 -9.84 15.88
CA GLN A 135 8.01 -10.25 15.45
C GLN A 135 7.89 -10.30 13.94
N LEU A 136 8.69 -9.53 13.20
CA LEU A 136 8.63 -9.42 11.74
C LEU A 136 9.51 -10.45 11.04
N GLN A 137 10.63 -10.83 11.65
CA GLN A 137 11.60 -11.77 11.08
C GLN A 137 11.28 -13.25 11.33
N GLN A 138 10.38 -13.54 12.26
CA GLN A 138 9.92 -14.91 12.51
C GLN A 138 9.16 -15.45 11.30
N VAL A 139 9.81 -16.37 10.58
CA VAL A 139 9.22 -17.21 9.55
C VAL A 139 8.25 -18.17 10.22
N ALA A 140 7.01 -18.21 9.73
CA ALA A 140 6.03 -19.25 10.10
C ALA A 140 6.31 -20.52 9.29
#